data_AF-A0A519GNL5-F1
#
_entry.id   AF-A0A519GNL5-F1
#
_cell.length_a   1.000
_cell.length_b   1.000
_cell.length_c   1.000
_cell.angle_alpha   90.00
_cell.angle_beta   90.00
_cell.angle_gamma   90.00
#
_symmetry.space_group_name_H-M   'P 1'
#
loop_
_entity.id
_entity.type
_entity.pdbx_description
1 polymer ?
#
loop_
_entity_poly.entity_id
_entity_poly.type
_entity_poly.pdbx_seq_one_letter_code
_entity_poly.pdbx_strand_id
1 'polypeptide(L)'
;VDWAFLRINWFTNNSSSGSVSVAGLNVFGVPIESPAAKYLLCLSFVVVFALMAKNLVRSAIGREWMAMRDMDVAASVIGIRPVYAKLTAFAVSSFIVGVAGALWGFIHLGAWEPAAFSIDRSFQLLFMVIIGGLGSIMGSFFGAAFIVLLPLFLNQLPGWLGFSISTALASHLEFMIFGALIVFFLIVEPHGLARLWSTGKEKLRLWPFPH
;
A
#
# COMPACT_ATOMS: atom_id res chain seq x y z
N VAL A 1 14.36 -3.28 16.62
CA VAL A 1 13.79 -4.65 16.56
C VAL A 1 14.84 -5.63 16.03
N ASP A 2 15.63 -5.22 15.03
CA ASP A 2 16.72 -6.01 14.42
C ASP A 2 17.72 -6.61 15.40
N TRP A 3 18.07 -5.87 16.46
CA TRP A 3 18.94 -6.37 17.53
C TRP A 3 18.45 -7.69 18.15
N ALA A 4 17.14 -7.83 18.36
CA ALA A 4 16.57 -9.01 18.99
C ALA A 4 16.62 -10.22 18.03
N PHE A 5 16.33 -10.01 16.75
CA PHE A 5 16.36 -11.07 15.73
C PHE A 5 17.77 -11.55 15.41
N LEU A 6 18.77 -10.68 15.50
CA LEU A 6 20.18 -11.04 15.31
C LEU A 6 20.78 -11.77 16.51
N ARG A 7 20.21 -11.60 17.71
CA ARG A 7 20.77 -12.16 18.95
C ARG A 7 20.03 -13.40 19.46
N ILE A 8 18.74 -13.51 19.16
CA ILE A 8 17.91 -14.65 19.54
C ILE A 8 17.72 -15.53 18.31
N ASN A 9 18.66 -16.47 18.12
CA ASN A 9 18.73 -17.35 16.94
C ASN A 9 17.49 -18.24 16.75
N TRP A 10 16.67 -18.43 17.79
CA TRP A 10 15.40 -19.17 17.68
C TRP A 10 14.44 -18.55 16.65
N PHE A 11 14.40 -17.22 16.53
CA PHE A 11 13.51 -16.58 15.57
C PHE A 11 13.86 -16.90 14.12
N THR A 12 15.15 -17.01 13.80
CA THR A 12 15.65 -17.27 12.44
C THR A 12 15.94 -18.76 12.20
N ASN A 13 15.42 -19.65 13.06
CA ASN A 13 15.70 -21.08 13.02
C ASN A 13 17.21 -21.41 12.97
N ASN A 14 18.01 -20.63 13.71
CA ASN A 14 19.48 -20.68 13.73
C ASN A 14 20.14 -20.54 12.35
N SER A 15 19.48 -19.86 11.41
CA SER A 15 20.04 -19.54 10.11
C SER A 15 21.22 -18.56 10.26
N SER A 16 22.35 -18.88 9.65
CA SER A 16 23.57 -18.07 9.68
C SER A 16 23.44 -16.73 8.94
N SER A 17 22.55 -16.66 7.95
CA SER A 17 22.24 -15.43 7.21
C SER A 17 21.20 -14.55 7.92
N GLY A 18 20.56 -15.04 8.99
CA GLY A 18 19.43 -14.35 9.62
C GLY A 18 18.14 -14.34 8.78
N SER A 19 18.16 -14.94 7.60
CA SER A 19 16.99 -15.13 6.72
C SER A 19 16.46 -16.55 6.81
N VAL A 20 15.13 -16.69 6.77
CA VAL A 20 14.47 -18.00 6.70
C VAL A 20 13.74 -18.10 5.37
N SER A 21 14.27 -18.94 4.50
CA SER A 21 13.65 -19.24 3.21
C SER A 21 12.47 -20.20 3.39
N VAL A 22 11.39 -19.94 2.66
CA VAL A 22 10.23 -20.84 2.60
C VAL A 22 10.28 -21.59 1.28
N ALA A 23 10.79 -22.82 1.32
CA ALA A 23 10.76 -23.74 0.19
C ALA A 23 9.42 -24.50 0.16
N GLY A 24 8.86 -24.72 -1.03
CA GLY A 24 7.65 -25.53 -1.20
C GLY A 24 6.35 -24.86 -0.74
N LEU A 25 6.13 -23.59 -1.13
CA LEU A 25 4.87 -22.89 -0.90
C LEU A 25 3.72 -23.62 -1.60
N ASN A 26 2.90 -24.33 -0.82
CA ASN A 26 1.72 -25.02 -1.31
C ASN A 26 0.47 -24.44 -0.64
N VAL A 27 -0.53 -24.10 -1.44
CA VAL A 27 -1.84 -23.62 -0.96
C VAL A 27 -2.90 -24.60 -1.39
N PHE A 28 -3.54 -25.27 -0.42
CA PHE A 28 -4.54 -26.32 -0.66
C PHE A 28 -4.06 -27.42 -1.63
N GLY A 29 -2.77 -27.76 -1.58
CA GLY A 29 -2.15 -28.77 -2.45
C GLY A 29 -1.70 -28.27 -3.83
N VAL A 30 -1.89 -26.98 -4.13
CA VAL A 30 -1.38 -26.35 -5.36
C VAL A 30 -0.04 -25.66 -5.08
N PRO A 31 1.04 -25.99 -5.82
CA PRO A 31 2.32 -25.31 -5.68
C PRO A 31 2.28 -23.89 -6.24
N ILE A 32 2.68 -22.93 -5.40
CA ILE A 32 2.74 -21.50 -5.70
C ILE A 32 4.20 -21.10 -5.95
N GLU A 33 4.79 -21.71 -6.97
CA GLU A 33 6.18 -21.43 -7.35
C GLU A 33 6.25 -20.54 -8.59
N SER A 34 5.29 -20.68 -9.52
CA SER A 34 5.27 -19.91 -10.76
C SER A 34 4.94 -18.43 -10.49
N PRO A 35 5.53 -17.47 -11.24
CA PRO A 35 5.20 -16.06 -11.13
C PRO A 35 3.70 -15.79 -11.32
N ALA A 36 3.04 -16.53 -12.22
CA ALA A 36 1.61 -16.43 -12.46
C ALA A 36 0.78 -16.89 -11.25
N ALA A 37 1.15 -18.01 -10.61
CA ALA A 37 0.45 -18.50 -9.42
C ALA A 37 0.60 -17.52 -8.24
N LYS A 38 1.80 -16.98 -8.02
CA LYS A 38 2.05 -15.94 -7.00
C LYS A 38 1.20 -14.70 -7.25
N TYR A 39 1.14 -14.25 -8.51
CA TYR A 39 0.32 -13.11 -8.92
C TYR A 39 -1.17 -13.36 -8.66
N LEU A 40 -1.71 -14.50 -9.12
CA LEU A 40 -3.13 -14.84 -8.95
C LEU A 40 -3.52 -14.96 -7.47
N LEU A 41 -2.64 -15.53 -6.64
CA LEU A 41 -2.84 -15.58 -5.20
C LEU A 41 -2.93 -14.18 -4.60
N CYS A 42 -1.93 -13.32 -4.85
CA CYS A 42 -1.96 -11.94 -4.35
C CYS A 42 -3.19 -11.17 -4.86
N LEU A 43 -3.55 -11.35 -6.14
CA LEU A 43 -4.72 -10.73 -6.75
C LEU A 43 -6.01 -11.18 -6.04
N SER A 44 -6.15 -12.45 -5.69
CA SER A 44 -7.34 -12.95 -4.97
C SER A 44 -7.52 -12.27 -3.61
N PHE A 45 -6.43 -12.11 -2.84
CA PHE A 45 -6.45 -11.38 -1.58
C PHE A 45 -6.80 -9.90 -1.77
N VAL A 46 -6.21 -9.27 -2.78
CA VAL A 46 -6.51 -7.87 -3.12
C VAL A 46 -7.99 -7.69 -3.46
N VAL A 47 -8.57 -8.57 -4.29
CA VAL A 47 -9.99 -8.52 -4.65
C VAL A 47 -10.87 -8.72 -3.42
N VAL A 48 -10.59 -9.73 -2.60
CA VAL A 48 -11.35 -10.01 -1.37
C VAL A 48 -11.29 -8.83 -0.41
N PHE A 49 -10.09 -8.30 -0.10
CA PHE A 49 -9.97 -7.16 0.80
C PHE A 49 -10.54 -5.87 0.24
N ALA A 50 -10.45 -5.63 -1.07
CA ALA A 50 -11.07 -4.47 -1.70
C ALA A 50 -12.59 -4.52 -1.60
N LEU A 51 -13.20 -5.69 -1.83
CA LEU A 51 -14.64 -5.89 -1.67
C LEU A 51 -15.07 -5.78 -0.21
N MET A 52 -14.32 -6.39 0.71
CA MET A 52 -14.56 -6.28 2.14
C MET A 52 -14.47 -4.82 2.61
N ALA A 53 -13.42 -4.08 2.23
CA ALA A 53 -13.25 -2.68 2.57
C ALA A 53 -14.39 -1.83 1.99
N LYS A 54 -14.78 -2.06 0.73
CA LYS A 54 -15.90 -1.35 0.10
C LYS A 54 -17.23 -1.59 0.83
N ASN A 55 -17.50 -2.83 1.23
CA ASN A 55 -18.71 -3.18 1.98
C ASN A 55 -18.66 -2.62 3.41
N LEU A 56 -17.50 -2.66 4.06
CA LEU A 56 -17.29 -2.16 5.41
C LEU A 56 -17.50 -0.65 5.49
N VAL A 57 -16.96 0.12 4.55
CA VAL A 57 -17.17 1.58 4.48
C VAL A 57 -18.66 1.93 4.31
N ARG A 58 -19.44 1.08 3.66
CA ARG A 58 -20.90 1.25 3.50
C ARG A 58 -21.72 0.75 4.68
N SER A 59 -21.12 -0.01 5.60
CA SER A 59 -21.79 -0.57 6.78
C SER A 59 -22.00 0.48 7.87
N ALA A 60 -22.77 0.14 8.92
CA ALA A 60 -22.94 1.00 10.08
C ALA A 60 -21.60 1.30 10.77
N ILE A 61 -20.76 0.28 10.96
CA ILE A 61 -19.42 0.40 11.57
C ILE A 61 -18.53 1.37 10.78
N GLY A 62 -18.55 1.28 9.45
CA GLY A 62 -17.78 2.21 8.60
C GLY A 62 -18.25 3.65 8.72
N ARG A 63 -19.57 3.88 8.85
CA ARG A 63 -20.13 5.22 9.09
C ARG A 63 -19.76 5.78 10.46
N GLU A 64 -19.71 4.94 11.49
CA GLU A 64 -19.22 5.34 12.82
C GLU A 64 -17.76 5.79 12.75
N TRP A 65 -16.90 5.07 12.02
CA TRP A 65 -15.50 5.46 11.84
C TRP A 65 -15.36 6.76 11.06
N MET A 66 -16.19 6.99 10.05
CA MET A 66 -16.22 8.26 9.31
C MET A 66 -16.64 9.43 10.21
N ALA A 67 -17.68 9.26 11.04
CA ALA A 67 -18.08 10.28 12.01
C ALA A 67 -16.97 10.59 13.03
N MET A 68 -16.29 9.56 13.54
CA MET A 68 -15.15 9.71 14.45
C MET A 68 -13.94 10.40 13.81
N ARG A 69 -13.74 10.22 12.49
CA ARG A 69 -12.69 10.89 11.72
C ARG A 69 -12.99 12.38 11.56
N ASP A 70 -14.25 12.74 11.36
CA ASP A 70 -14.66 14.12 11.09
C ASP A 70 -14.66 14.95 12.39
N MET A 71 -15.40 14.52 13.42
CA MET A 71 -15.43 15.17 14.73
C MET A 71 -15.74 14.15 15.84
N ASP A 72 -14.74 13.80 16.63
CA ASP A 72 -14.88 12.81 17.72
C ASP A 72 -15.78 13.29 18.86
N VAL A 73 -15.73 14.58 19.22
CA VAL A 73 -16.63 15.19 20.21
C VAL A 73 -18.09 15.06 19.76
N ALA A 74 -18.40 15.43 18.51
CA ALA A 74 -19.76 15.36 17.98
C ALA A 74 -20.26 13.91 17.88
N ALA A 75 -19.41 12.99 17.42
CA ALA A 75 -19.71 11.56 17.36
C ALA A 75 -20.06 10.99 18.75
N SER A 76 -19.39 11.45 19.81
CA SER A 76 -19.69 10.98 21.17
C SER A 76 -21.05 11.44 21.69
N VAL A 77 -21.52 12.63 21.28
CA VAL A 77 -22.84 13.16 21.67
C VAL A 77 -23.99 12.36 21.07
N ILE A 78 -23.82 11.83 19.86
CA ILE A 78 -24.82 10.97 19.19
C ILE A 78 -24.73 9.49 19.61
N GLY A 79 -23.94 9.17 20.63
CA GLY A 79 -23.88 7.83 21.24
C GLY A 79 -22.80 6.90 20.68
N ILE A 80 -21.89 7.37 19.82
CA ILE A 80 -20.76 6.56 19.34
C ILE A 80 -19.69 6.53 20.43
N ARG A 81 -19.25 5.32 20.84
CA ARG A 81 -18.20 5.15 21.85
C ARG A 81 -16.81 5.35 21.22
N PRO A 82 -16.07 6.45 21.51
CA PRO A 82 -14.83 6.78 20.80
C PRO A 82 -13.76 5.70 20.88
N VAL A 83 -13.58 5.13 22.06
CA VAL A 83 -12.56 4.09 22.32
C VAL A 83 -12.85 2.84 21.49
N TYR A 84 -14.10 2.37 21.49
CA TYR A 84 -14.50 1.19 20.72
C TYR A 84 -14.35 1.40 19.22
N ALA A 85 -14.78 2.56 18.71
CA ALA A 85 -14.65 2.90 17.29
C ALA A 85 -13.17 2.97 16.85
N LYS A 86 -12.30 3.62 17.64
CA LYS A 86 -10.86 3.71 17.33
C LYS A 86 -10.16 2.35 17.41
N LEU A 87 -10.47 1.54 18.42
CA LEU A 87 -9.88 0.20 18.58
C LEU A 87 -10.31 -0.77 17.46
N THR A 88 -11.57 -0.75 17.07
CA THR A 88 -12.06 -1.60 15.97
C THR A 88 -11.48 -1.17 14.62
N ALA A 89 -11.40 0.14 14.36
CA ALA A 89 -10.75 0.67 13.17
C ALA A 89 -9.26 0.28 13.11
N PHE A 90 -8.55 0.37 14.24
CA PHE A 90 -7.16 -0.06 14.36
C PHE A 90 -7.02 -1.57 14.12
N ALA A 91 -7.81 -2.40 14.80
CA ALA A 91 -7.74 -3.85 14.68
C ALA A 91 -7.96 -4.34 13.24
N VAL A 92 -8.97 -3.81 12.56
CA VAL A 92 -9.25 -4.18 11.16
C VAL A 92 -8.14 -3.69 10.22
N SER A 93 -7.64 -2.48 10.41
CA SER A 93 -6.54 -1.94 9.60
C SER A 93 -5.26 -2.76 9.79
N SER A 94 -4.90 -3.06 11.04
CA SER A 94 -3.73 -3.88 11.38
C SER A 94 -3.85 -5.30 10.84
N PHE A 95 -5.05 -5.89 10.83
CA PHE A 95 -5.27 -7.20 10.24
C PHE A 95 -4.99 -7.21 8.73
N ILE A 96 -5.54 -6.24 7.99
CA ILE A 96 -5.35 -6.14 6.53
C ILE A 96 -3.85 -5.90 6.20
N VAL A 97 -3.21 -4.97 6.91
CA VAL A 97 -1.78 -4.67 6.73
C VAL A 97 -0.89 -5.85 7.13
N GLY A 98 -1.26 -6.58 8.19
CA GLY A 98 -0.54 -7.79 8.63
C GLY A 98 -0.56 -8.89 7.57
N VAL A 99 -1.72 -9.15 6.95
CA VAL A 99 -1.82 -10.10 5.84
C VAL A 99 -1.03 -9.62 4.63
N ALA A 100 -1.08 -8.33 4.30
CA ALA A 100 -0.28 -7.75 3.21
C ALA A 100 1.23 -7.91 3.45
N GLY A 101 1.70 -7.70 4.69
CA GLY A 101 3.08 -7.91 5.09
C GLY A 101 3.53 -9.37 4.98
N ALA A 102 2.66 -10.31 5.38
CA ALA A 102 2.92 -11.75 5.23
C ALA A 102 3.02 -12.14 3.75
N LEU A 103 2.11 -11.66 2.90
CA LEU A 103 2.18 -11.89 1.45
C LEU A 103 3.47 -11.32 0.86
N TRP A 104 3.88 -10.12 1.29
CA TRP A 104 5.11 -9.51 0.81
C TRP A 104 6.37 -10.30 1.22
N GLY A 105 6.48 -10.71 2.49
CA GLY A 105 7.63 -11.50 2.96
C GLY A 105 7.69 -12.90 2.36
N PHE A 106 6.58 -13.64 2.41
CA PHE A 106 6.59 -15.05 2.02
C PHE A 106 6.40 -15.28 0.51
N ILE A 107 5.55 -14.50 -0.16
CA ILE A 107 5.24 -14.73 -1.58
C ILE A 107 6.17 -13.93 -2.49
N HIS A 108 6.39 -12.65 -2.20
CA HIS A 108 7.19 -11.76 -3.04
C HIS A 108 8.69 -11.96 -2.81
N LEU A 109 9.17 -11.88 -1.55
CA LEU A 109 10.59 -12.10 -1.26
C LEU A 109 10.97 -13.59 -1.24
N GLY A 110 10.04 -14.50 -0.92
CA GLY A 110 10.31 -15.94 -0.83
C GLY A 110 11.13 -16.36 0.40
N ALA A 111 11.57 -15.39 1.18
CA ALA A 111 12.25 -15.54 2.45
C ALA A 111 11.88 -14.36 3.33
N TRP A 112 11.74 -14.60 4.63
CA TRP A 112 11.58 -13.50 5.56
C TRP A 112 12.92 -13.14 6.19
N GLU A 113 13.20 -11.84 6.25
CA GLU A 113 14.39 -11.26 6.86
C GLU A 113 13.99 -9.97 7.59
N PRO A 114 14.45 -9.73 8.84
CA PRO A 114 14.11 -8.53 9.60
C PRO A 114 14.48 -7.23 8.87
N ALA A 115 15.64 -7.21 8.21
CA ALA A 115 16.15 -6.03 7.51
C ALA A 115 15.24 -5.57 6.35
N ALA A 116 14.42 -6.47 5.81
CA ALA A 116 13.45 -6.13 4.77
C ALA A 116 12.31 -5.23 5.29
N PHE A 117 12.04 -5.23 6.60
CA PHE A 117 10.98 -4.45 7.24
C PHE A 117 11.52 -3.14 7.85
N SER A 118 12.31 -2.39 7.08
CA SER A 118 12.87 -1.11 7.51
C SER A 118 11.82 0.00 7.59
N ILE A 119 12.19 1.11 8.24
CA ILE A 119 11.34 2.31 8.31
C ILE A 119 11.06 2.91 6.92
N ASP A 120 12.00 2.76 5.99
CA ASP A 120 11.85 3.22 4.61
C ASP A 120 10.66 2.56 3.93
N ARG A 121 10.44 1.26 4.22
CA ARG A 121 9.27 0.54 3.71
C ARG A 121 7.96 1.11 4.25
N SER A 122 7.95 1.53 5.51
CA SER A 122 6.79 2.20 6.13
C SER A 122 6.52 3.56 5.49
N PHE A 123 7.57 4.35 5.22
CA PHE A 123 7.43 5.61 4.50
C PHE A 123 6.92 5.40 3.07
N GLN A 124 7.43 4.39 2.38
CA GLN A 124 6.96 4.07 1.03
C GLN A 124 5.45 3.75 1.00
N LEU A 125 4.96 2.97 1.96
CA LEU A 125 3.53 2.69 2.11
C LEU A 125 2.72 3.96 2.45
N LEU A 126 3.24 4.81 3.33
CA LEU A 126 2.64 6.10 3.65
C LEU A 126 2.53 6.99 2.40
N PHE A 127 3.59 7.07 1.59
CA PHE A 127 3.60 7.85 0.36
C PHE A 127 2.62 7.33 -0.68
N MET A 128 2.48 6.00 -0.84
CA MET A 128 1.43 5.42 -1.70
C MET A 128 0.04 5.93 -1.30
N VAL A 129 -0.26 5.98 0.00
CA VAL A 129 -1.58 6.43 0.49
C VAL A 129 -1.75 7.94 0.33
N ILE A 130 -0.73 8.74 0.61
CA ILE A 130 -0.77 10.20 0.47
C ILE A 130 -0.99 10.59 -1.00
N ILE A 131 -0.18 10.05 -1.92
CA ILE A 131 -0.29 10.33 -3.35
C ILE A 131 -1.64 9.84 -3.89
N GLY A 132 -2.05 8.64 -3.48
CA GLY A 132 -3.32 8.06 -3.89
C GLY A 132 -4.55 8.85 -3.44
N GLY A 133 -4.48 9.44 -2.24
CA GLY A 133 -5.55 10.19 -1.60
C GLY A 133 -6.09 9.49 -0.35
N LEU A 134 -6.00 10.19 0.79
CA LEU A 134 -6.47 9.70 2.09
C LEU A 134 -7.99 9.48 2.08
N GLY A 135 -8.43 8.29 2.51
CA GLY A 135 -9.85 7.96 2.61
C GLY A 135 -10.51 7.48 1.32
N SER A 136 -9.75 7.27 0.23
CA SER A 136 -10.27 6.70 -1.02
C SER A 136 -9.68 5.31 -1.31
N ILE A 137 -10.55 4.30 -1.39
CA ILE A 137 -10.14 2.93 -1.76
C ILE A 137 -9.52 2.92 -3.18
N MET A 138 -10.13 3.62 -4.13
CA MET A 138 -9.58 3.74 -5.49
C MET A 138 -8.28 4.53 -5.51
N GLY A 139 -8.17 5.55 -4.66
CA GLY A 139 -6.95 6.32 -4.46
C GLY A 139 -5.77 5.42 -4.06
N SER A 140 -5.99 4.50 -3.11
CA SER A 140 -4.95 3.55 -2.69
C SER A 140 -4.41 2.71 -3.85
N PHE A 141 -5.25 2.29 -4.80
CA PHE A 141 -4.81 1.58 -6.00
C PHE A 141 -3.97 2.45 -6.93
N PHE A 142 -4.40 3.69 -7.18
CA PHE A 142 -3.66 4.62 -8.03
C PHE A 142 -2.31 5.02 -7.41
N GLY A 143 -2.28 5.26 -6.10
CA GLY A 143 -1.04 5.56 -5.39
C GLY A 143 -0.05 4.40 -5.41
N ALA A 144 -0.52 3.17 -5.18
CA ALA A 144 0.31 1.97 -5.30
C ALA A 144 0.83 1.77 -6.73
N ALA A 145 -0.05 1.88 -7.73
CA ALA A 145 0.33 1.78 -9.13
C ALA A 145 1.35 2.85 -9.53
N PHE A 146 1.16 4.09 -9.08
CA PHE A 146 2.07 5.19 -9.36
C PHE A 146 3.46 4.93 -8.78
N ILE A 147 3.55 4.59 -7.49
CA ILE A 147 4.84 4.32 -6.84
C ILE A 147 5.56 3.11 -7.45
N VAL A 148 4.84 2.10 -7.92
CA VAL A 148 5.46 0.91 -8.53
C VAL A 148 5.85 1.15 -10.00
N LEU A 149 5.01 1.82 -10.78
CA LEU A 149 5.22 2.00 -12.22
C LEU A 149 6.17 3.15 -12.54
N LEU A 150 6.17 4.22 -11.75
CA LEU A 150 7.07 5.37 -11.97
C LEU A 150 8.54 4.95 -12.14
N PRO A 151 9.16 4.15 -11.25
CA PRO A 151 10.56 3.78 -11.38
C PRO A 151 10.80 2.84 -12.57
N LEU A 152 9.83 1.98 -12.91
CA LEU A 152 9.89 1.17 -14.13
C LEU A 152 9.98 2.05 -15.39
N PHE A 153 9.17 3.11 -15.45
CA PHE A 153 9.25 4.07 -16.55
C PHE A 153 10.55 4.86 -16.54
N LEU A 154 10.97 5.40 -15.38
CA LEU A 154 12.19 6.20 -15.27
C LEU A 154 13.45 5.40 -15.63
N ASN A 155 13.51 4.12 -15.29
CA ASN A 155 14.65 3.25 -15.62
C ASN A 155 14.66 2.81 -17.10
N GLN A 156 13.50 2.68 -17.75
CA GLN A 156 13.41 2.25 -19.16
C GLN A 156 13.52 3.41 -20.16
N LEU A 157 13.11 4.61 -19.76
CA LEU A 157 13.02 5.80 -20.62
C LEU A 157 14.37 6.24 -21.23
N PRO A 158 15.52 6.20 -20.52
CA PRO A 158 16.83 6.48 -21.12
C PRO A 158 17.18 5.49 -22.24
N GLY A 159 16.83 4.22 -22.06
CA GLY A 159 17.01 3.19 -23.09
C GLY A 159 16.17 3.42 -24.33
N TRP A 160 14.93 3.90 -24.18
CA TRP A 160 14.07 4.28 -25.31
C TRP A 160 14.55 5.54 -26.04
N LEU A 161 15.18 6.47 -25.34
CA LEU A 161 15.72 7.71 -25.89
C LEU A 161 17.16 7.58 -26.42
N GLY A 162 17.78 6.41 -26.26
CA GLY A 162 19.15 6.14 -26.73
C GLY A 162 20.27 6.72 -25.87
N PHE A 163 19.97 7.12 -24.63
CA PHE A 163 20.96 7.65 -23.68
C PHE A 163 21.33 6.61 -22.63
N SER A 164 22.63 6.32 -22.49
CA SER A 164 23.15 5.49 -21.40
C SER A 164 23.43 6.35 -20.17
N ILE A 165 22.55 6.28 -19.19
CA ILE A 165 22.77 6.90 -17.87
C ILE A 165 23.42 5.85 -16.95
N SER A 166 24.34 6.28 -16.08
CA SER A 166 24.89 5.37 -15.06
C SER A 166 23.80 4.91 -14.09
N THR A 167 23.84 3.65 -13.68
CA THR A 167 22.84 3.07 -12.77
C THR A 167 22.75 3.83 -11.44
N ALA A 168 23.87 4.37 -10.96
CA ALA A 168 23.93 5.21 -9.77
C ALA A 168 23.22 6.56 -9.96
N LEU A 169 23.38 7.21 -11.12
CA LEU A 169 22.68 8.46 -11.38
C LEU A 169 21.17 8.22 -11.56
N ALA A 170 20.79 7.11 -12.19
CA ALA A 170 19.39 6.73 -12.34
C ALA A 170 18.69 6.53 -10.99
N SER A 171 19.32 5.85 -10.02
CA SER A 171 18.73 5.63 -8.69
C SER A 171 18.60 6.94 -7.88
N HIS A 172 19.61 7.82 -7.93
CA HIS A 172 19.51 9.13 -7.26
C HIS A 172 18.45 10.03 -7.90
N LEU A 173 18.35 10.03 -9.23
CA LEU A 173 17.29 10.75 -9.95
C LEU A 173 15.91 10.20 -9.59
N GLU A 174 15.75 8.88 -9.48
CA GLU A 174 14.51 8.25 -9.04
C GLU A 174 14.07 8.78 -7.67
N PHE A 175 14.96 8.78 -6.67
CA PHE A 175 14.64 9.35 -5.34
C PHE A 175 14.31 10.84 -5.39
N MET A 176 15.06 11.63 -6.17
CA MET A 176 14.81 13.07 -6.31
C MET A 176 13.47 13.36 -6.98
N ILE A 177 13.13 12.63 -8.04
CA ILE A 177 11.85 12.74 -8.76
C ILE A 177 10.71 12.28 -7.86
N PHE A 178 10.88 11.19 -7.10
CA PHE A 178 9.89 10.76 -6.10
C PHE A 178 9.63 11.84 -5.06
N GLY A 179 10.68 12.39 -4.45
CA GLY A 179 10.54 13.45 -3.45
C GLY A 179 9.86 14.70 -4.02
N ALA A 180 10.28 15.13 -5.21
CA ALA A 180 9.68 16.28 -5.89
C ALA A 180 8.20 16.05 -6.23
N LEU A 181 7.83 14.86 -6.70
CA LEU A 181 6.44 14.50 -6.99
C LEU A 181 5.59 14.45 -5.73
N ILE A 182 6.11 13.91 -4.63
CA ILE A 182 5.39 13.91 -3.34
C ILE A 182 5.10 15.35 -2.91
N VAL A 183 6.10 16.23 -2.93
CA VAL A 183 5.93 17.66 -2.58
C VAL A 183 4.93 18.32 -3.52
N PHE A 184 5.04 18.07 -4.83
CA PHE A 184 4.11 18.59 -5.82
C PHE A 184 2.66 18.17 -5.53
N PHE A 185 2.41 16.88 -5.31
CA PHE A 185 1.06 16.38 -5.01
C PHE A 185 0.52 16.93 -3.69
N LEU A 186 1.35 17.05 -2.66
CA LEU A 186 0.96 17.65 -1.39
C LEU A 186 0.55 19.13 -1.54
N ILE A 187 1.17 19.87 -2.45
CA ILE A 187 0.87 21.29 -2.71
C ILE A 187 -0.35 21.44 -3.61
N VAL A 188 -0.40 20.72 -4.73
CA VAL A 188 -1.41 20.91 -5.78
C VAL A 188 -2.75 20.31 -5.37
N GLU A 189 -2.74 19.14 -4.73
CA GLU A 189 -3.97 18.44 -4.40
C GLU A 189 -3.86 17.71 -3.06
N PRO A 190 -4.27 18.36 -1.96
CA PRO A 190 -4.24 17.76 -0.62
C PRO A 190 -5.21 16.58 -0.46
N HIS A 191 -5.98 16.22 -1.49
CA HIS A 191 -6.89 15.06 -1.50
C HIS A 191 -6.38 13.93 -2.41
N GLY A 192 -5.21 14.09 -3.04
CA GLY A 192 -4.51 13.10 -3.85
C GLY A 192 -5.16 12.78 -5.21
N LEU A 193 -4.55 11.82 -5.94
CA LEU A 193 -4.94 11.37 -7.28
C LEU A 193 -6.41 10.96 -7.41
N ALA A 194 -7.01 10.47 -6.33
CA ALA A 194 -8.43 10.12 -6.29
C ALA A 194 -9.35 11.29 -6.67
N ARG A 195 -9.01 12.53 -6.29
CA ARG A 195 -9.82 13.72 -6.58
C ARG A 195 -9.72 14.16 -8.03
N LEU A 196 -8.55 14.04 -8.67
CA LEU A 196 -8.41 14.27 -10.12
C LEU A 196 -9.29 13.31 -10.91
N TRP A 197 -9.29 12.04 -10.51
CA TRP A 197 -10.06 11.02 -11.20
C TRP A 197 -11.57 11.25 -11.07
N SER A 198 -12.06 11.65 -9.89
CA SER A 198 -13.48 11.99 -9.71
C SER A 198 -13.87 13.25 -10.49
N THR A 199 -13.05 14.29 -10.43
CA THR A 199 -13.27 15.56 -11.15
C THR A 199 -13.26 15.34 -12.67
N GLY A 200 -12.33 14.54 -13.17
CA GLY A 200 -12.27 14.15 -14.58
C GLY A 200 -13.51 13.38 -15.01
N LYS A 201 -13.99 12.43 -14.21
CA LYS A 201 -15.23 11.69 -14.46
C LYS A 201 -16.46 12.58 -14.46
N GLU A 202 -16.58 13.50 -13.51
CA GLU A 202 -17.69 14.45 -13.43
C GLU A 202 -17.70 15.37 -14.65
N LYS A 203 -16.52 15.89 -15.03
CA LYS A 203 -16.37 16.75 -16.22
C LYS A 203 -16.68 16.01 -17.53
N LEU A 204 -16.31 14.73 -17.64
CA LEU A 204 -16.65 13.87 -18.78
C LEU A 204 -18.13 13.49 -18.81
N ARG A 205 -18.78 13.33 -17.66
CA ARG A 205 -20.23 13.05 -17.57
C ARG A 205 -21.10 14.25 -17.94
N LEU A 206 -20.64 15.45 -17.62
CA LEU A 206 -21.31 16.72 -17.96
C LEU A 206 -21.00 17.19 -19.39
N TRP A 207 -20.23 16.44 -20.16
CA TRP A 207 -19.98 16.73 -21.57
C TRP A 207 -20.98 15.95 -22.44
N PRO A 208 -21.76 16.59 -23.36
CA PRO A 208 -21.61 17.96 -23.86
C PRO A 208 -22.60 19.01 -23.31
N PHE A 209 -23.42 18.71 -22.30
CA PHE A 209 -24.37 19.68 -21.74
C PHE A 209 -23.98 20.05 -20.30
N PRO A 210 -23.47 21.27 -20.04
CA PRO A 210 -22.90 21.65 -18.75
C PRO A 210 -23.96 22.09 -17.72
N HIS A 211 -25.08 21.36 -17.65
CA HIS A 211 -26.16 21.59 -16.68
C HIS A 211 -26.41 20.34 -15.86
#